data_AF-A0A938TM75-F1
#
_entry.id   AF-A0A938TM75-F1
#
_cell.length_a   1.000
_cell.length_b   1.000
_cell.length_c   1.000
_cell.angle_alpha   90.00
_cell.angle_beta   90.00
_cell.angle_gamma   90.00
#
_symmetry.space_group_name_H-M   'P 1'
#
loop_
_entity.id
_entity.type
_entity.pdbx_description
1 polymer ?
#
loop_
_entity_poly.entity_id
_entity_poly.type
_entity_poly.pdbx_seq_one_letter_code
_entity_poly.pdbx_strand_id
1 'polypeptide(L)'
;MLLTCSRYLALVFAIGLGIGETAMNWGYWQYAPLWIVDYMIVGWLLLGYYQTRAGQNINTLLTAWAFTAGVFYIALFVSLDPELKPYINADTVILALMALLLMLSVIGLFTAFKALKL
;
A
#
# COMPACT_ATOMS: atom_id res chain seq x y z
N MET A 1 -12.90 6.71 -16.47
CA MET A 1 -13.37 5.57 -15.67
C MET A 1 -12.23 4.87 -14.92
N LEU A 2 -11.17 4.41 -15.59
CA LEU A 2 -10.02 3.75 -14.95
C LEU A 2 -9.27 4.62 -13.93
N LEU A 3 -9.00 5.89 -14.27
CA LEU A 3 -8.38 6.84 -13.33
C LEU A 3 -9.24 7.03 -12.07
N THR A 4 -10.55 7.17 -12.24
CA THR A 4 -11.51 7.31 -11.14
C THR A 4 -11.46 6.09 -10.22
N CYS A 5 -11.42 4.89 -10.79
CA CYS A 5 -11.27 3.64 -10.05
C CYS A 5 -9.96 3.62 -9.24
N SER A 6 -8.81 3.84 -9.90
CA SER A 6 -7.50 3.87 -9.25
C SER A 6 -7.43 4.90 -8.11
N ARG A 7 -8.00 6.08 -8.34
CA ARG A 7 -8.08 7.16 -7.35
C ARG A 7 -8.88 6.74 -6.12
N TYR A 8 -10.12 6.27 -6.28
CA TYR A 8 -10.93 5.88 -5.12
C TYR A 8 -10.38 4.63 -4.43
N LEU A 9 -9.77 3.72 -5.18
CA LEU A 9 -9.04 2.59 -4.61
C LEU A 9 -7.89 3.09 -3.71
N ALA A 10 -7.13 4.09 -4.14
CA ALA A 10 -6.04 4.68 -3.35
C ALA A 10 -6.56 5.31 -2.06
N LEU A 11 -7.71 5.99 -2.11
CA LEU A 11 -8.34 6.56 -0.92
C LEU A 11 -8.74 5.48 0.09
N VAL A 12 -9.47 4.45 -0.36
CA VAL A 12 -9.92 3.36 0.52
C VAL A 12 -8.73 2.58 1.07
N PHE A 13 -7.73 2.30 0.23
CA PHE A 13 -6.50 1.63 0.63
C PHE A 13 -5.74 2.42 1.69
N ALA A 14 -5.52 3.73 1.47
CA ALA A 14 -4.80 4.59 2.40
C ALA A 14 -5.51 4.69 3.76
N ILE A 15 -6.84 4.84 3.78
CA ILE A 15 -7.61 4.86 5.02
C ILE A 15 -7.53 3.51 5.73
N GLY A 16 -7.73 2.40 5.01
CA GLY A 16 -7.66 1.05 5.56
C GLY A 16 -6.29 0.72 6.14
N LEU A 17 -5.22 1.05 5.41
CA LEU A 17 -3.84 0.84 5.85
C LEU A 17 -3.53 1.67 7.10
N GLY A 18 -3.85 2.97 7.10
CA GLY A 18 -3.59 3.83 8.25
C GLY A 18 -4.33 3.38 9.51
N ILE A 19 -5.59 2.96 9.39
CA ILE A 19 -6.37 2.41 10.50
C ILE A 19 -5.77 1.07 10.96
N GLY A 20 -5.47 0.16 10.03
CA GLY A 20 -4.92 -1.17 10.33
C GLY A 20 -3.61 -1.06 11.10
N GLU A 21 -2.69 -0.23 10.60
CA GLU A 21 -1.38 -0.04 11.22
C GLU A 21 -1.50 0.57 12.63
N THR A 22 -2.35 1.58 12.78
CA THR A 22 -2.60 2.22 14.07
C THR A 22 -3.23 1.24 15.07
N ALA A 23 -4.16 0.40 14.62
CA ALA A 23 -4.82 -0.58 15.47
C ALA A 23 -3.87 -1.72 15.90
N MET A 24 -3.01 -2.19 14.99
CA MET A 24 -2.04 -3.25 15.28
C MET A 24 -0.93 -2.82 16.24
N ASN A 25 -0.49 -1.56 16.16
CA ASN A 25 0.60 -1.03 16.97
C ASN A 25 0.12 -0.28 18.23
N TRP A 26 -1.19 -0.25 18.49
CA TRP A 26 -1.75 0.55 19.58
C TRP A 26 -1.22 0.09 20.94
N GLY A 27 -0.53 0.99 21.64
CA GLY A 27 0.05 0.73 22.96
C GLY A 27 1.49 0.21 22.95
N TYR A 28 1.92 -0.49 21.91
CA TYR A 28 3.29 -0.99 21.74
C TYR A 28 3.76 -0.81 20.30
N TRP A 29 4.30 0.37 20.02
CA TRP A 29 4.82 0.69 18.69
C TRP A 29 6.08 -0.11 18.40
N GLN A 30 6.08 -0.77 17.24
CA GLN A 30 7.26 -1.46 16.73
C GLN A 30 8.39 -0.48 16.36
N TYR A 31 9.55 -1.02 15.98
CA TYR A 31 10.69 -0.24 15.53
C TYR A 31 10.30 0.69 14.37
N ALA A 32 10.63 1.98 14.51
CA ALA A 32 10.07 3.07 13.69
C ALA A 32 10.10 2.87 12.16
N PRO A 33 11.18 2.33 11.56
CA PRO A 33 11.23 2.05 10.13
C PRO A 33 10.13 1.13 9.59
N LEU A 34 9.53 0.28 10.41
CA LEU A 34 8.48 -0.65 9.96
C LEU A 34 7.16 0.09 9.73
N TRP A 35 6.64 0.80 10.74
CA TRP A 35 5.36 1.49 10.63
C TRP A 35 5.45 2.83 9.86
N ILE A 36 6.61 3.48 9.83
CA ILE A 36 6.76 4.78 9.13
C ILE A 36 6.55 4.64 7.62
N VAL A 37 6.99 3.52 7.04
CA VAL A 37 6.80 3.23 5.62
C VAL A 37 5.32 3.14 5.27
N ASP A 38 4.50 2.55 6.13
CA ASP A 38 3.06 2.45 5.90
C ASP A 38 2.39 3.83 5.92
N TYR A 39 2.75 4.71 6.86
CA TYR A 39 2.23 6.08 6.84
C TYR A 39 2.77 6.91 5.66
N MET A 40 3.98 6.64 5.18
CA MET A 40 4.47 7.22 3.93
C MET A 40 3.62 6.79 2.74
N ILE A 41 3.26 5.50 2.65
CA ILE A 41 2.33 4.98 1.64
C ILE A 41 0.97 5.70 1.74
N VAL A 42 0.42 5.79 2.95
CA VAL A 42 -0.86 6.50 3.21
C VAL A 42 -0.78 7.94 2.71
N GLY A 43 0.24 8.70 3.11
CA GLY A 43 0.42 10.07 2.69
C GLY A 43 0.58 10.21 1.18
N TRP A 44 1.34 9.31 0.55
CA TRP A 44 1.59 9.36 -0.90
C TRP A 44 0.35 9.01 -1.72
N LEU A 45 -0.42 8.01 -1.31
CA LEU A 45 -1.69 7.64 -1.94
C LEU A 45 -2.74 8.75 -1.80
N LEU A 46 -2.84 9.40 -0.63
CA LEU A 46 -3.71 10.55 -0.41
C LEU A 46 -3.29 11.76 -1.25
N LEU A 47 -1.98 12.00 -1.37
CA LEU A 47 -1.44 13.03 -2.25
C LEU A 47 -1.79 12.77 -3.72
N GLY A 48 -1.59 11.53 -4.18
CA GLY A 48 -1.98 11.09 -5.52
C GLY A 48 -3.50 11.22 -5.76
N TYR A 49 -4.31 10.88 -4.76
CA TYR A 49 -5.76 11.08 -4.79
C TYR A 49 -6.15 12.54 -5.00
N TYR A 50 -5.54 13.45 -4.25
CA TYR A 50 -5.83 14.88 -4.31
C TYR A 50 -5.37 15.50 -5.64
N GLN A 51 -4.13 15.24 -6.07
CA GLN A 51 -3.57 15.80 -7.30
C GLN A 51 -4.31 15.32 -8.56
N THR A 52 -4.76 14.06 -8.59
CA THR A 52 -5.56 13.53 -9.70
C THR A 52 -7.00 14.05 -9.71
N ARG A 53 -7.51 14.56 -8.59
CA ARG A 53 -8.80 15.27 -8.53
C ARG A 53 -8.71 16.66 -9.18
N ALA A 54 -7.55 17.31 -9.08
CA ALA A 54 -7.27 18.61 -9.70
C ALA A 54 -6.81 18.52 -11.17
N GLY A 55 -6.70 17.30 -11.73
CA GLY A 55 -6.25 17.07 -13.12
C GLY A 55 -4.76 17.24 -13.36
N GLN A 56 -3.94 17.38 -12.30
CA GLN A 56 -2.58 17.90 -12.42
C GLN A 56 -1.50 16.83 -12.59
N ASN A 57 -1.63 15.64 -11.97
CA ASN A 57 -0.52 14.68 -12.04
C ASN A 57 -0.93 13.23 -11.75
N ILE A 58 -1.02 12.42 -12.80
CA ILE A 58 -1.22 10.97 -12.69
C ILE A 58 0.05 10.23 -12.25
N ASN A 59 1.22 10.80 -12.50
CA ASN A 59 2.50 10.16 -12.17
C ASN A 59 2.64 9.96 -10.67
N THR A 60 2.17 10.90 -9.85
CA THR A 60 2.15 10.78 -8.39
C THR A 60 1.38 9.54 -7.92
N LEU A 61 0.24 9.26 -8.54
CA LEU A 61 -0.57 8.07 -8.21
C LEU A 61 0.13 6.79 -8.68
N LEU A 62 0.78 6.83 -9.85
CA LEU A 62 1.52 5.71 -10.42
C LEU A 62 2.73 5.34 -9.55
N THR A 63 3.52 6.32 -9.12
CA THR A 63 4.66 6.10 -8.22
C THR A 63 4.21 5.64 -6.84
N ALA A 64 3.11 6.18 -6.31
CA ALA A 64 2.55 5.73 -5.03
C ALA A 64 2.15 4.25 -5.09
N TRP A 65 1.46 3.83 -6.15
CA TRP A 65 1.09 2.42 -6.33
C TRP A 65 2.29 1.51 -6.55
N ALA A 66 3.28 1.94 -7.33
CA ALA A 66 4.50 1.17 -7.55
C ALA A 66 5.29 0.96 -6.25
N PHE A 67 5.44 2.03 -5.45
CA PHE A 67 6.09 1.97 -4.14
C PHE A 67 5.33 1.02 -3.20
N THR A 68 4.00 1.18 -3.11
CA THR A 68 3.13 0.33 -2.29
C THR A 68 3.27 -1.15 -2.66
N ALA A 69 3.24 -1.48 -3.96
CA ALA A 69 3.42 -2.84 -4.43
C ALA A 69 4.78 -3.42 -4.07
N GLY A 70 5.85 -2.62 -4.18
CA GLY A 70 7.19 -3.03 -3.76
C GLY A 70 7.28 -3.34 -2.26
N VAL A 71 6.69 -2.50 -1.41
CA VAL A 71 6.69 -2.72 0.05
C VAL A 71 5.91 -3.98 0.42
N PHE A 72 4.68 -4.15 -0.08
CA PHE A 72 3.90 -5.35 0.25
C PHE A 72 4.45 -6.63 -0.36
N TYR A 73 5.16 -6.53 -1.50
CA TYR A 73 5.92 -7.65 -2.04
C TYR A 73 7.01 -8.09 -1.06
N ILE A 74 7.85 -7.15 -0.60
CA ILE A 74 8.91 -7.46 0.36
C ILE A 74 8.30 -8.01 1.66
N ALA A 75 7.29 -7.35 2.23
CA ALA A 75 6.65 -7.77 3.47
C ALA A 75 6.10 -9.20 3.39
N LEU A 76 5.38 -9.53 2.30
CA LEU A 76 4.80 -10.86 2.11
C LEU A 76 5.89 -11.93 1.98
N PHE A 77 6.86 -11.72 1.08
CA PHE A 77 7.85 -12.76 0.77
C PHE A 77 8.89 -12.94 1.89
N VAL A 78 9.23 -11.88 2.62
CA VAL A 78 10.03 -11.99 3.85
C VAL A 78 9.27 -12.79 4.92
N SER A 79 7.96 -12.59 5.05
CA SER A 79 7.15 -13.31 6.02
C SER A 79 6.89 -14.78 5.64
N LEU A 80 7.06 -15.14 4.37
CA LEU A 80 6.97 -16.51 3.87
C LEU A 80 8.32 -17.25 3.89
N ASP A 81 9.41 -16.54 4.12
CA ASP A 81 10.75 -17.12 4.12
C ASP A 81 10.92 -18.08 5.32
N PRO A 82 11.14 -19.38 5.09
CA PRO A 82 11.30 -20.36 6.16
C PRO A 82 12.53 -20.08 7.05
N GLU A 83 13.57 -19.42 6.53
CA GLU A 83 14.78 -19.08 7.29
C GLU A 83 14.53 -17.92 8.27
N LEU A 84 13.58 -17.03 7.94
CA LEU A 84 13.24 -15.85 8.76
C LEU A 84 12.06 -16.09 9.71
N LYS A 85 11.33 -17.20 9.53
CA LYS A 85 10.19 -17.60 10.36
C LYS A 85 10.43 -17.55 11.89
N PRO A 86 11.63 -17.88 12.43
CA PRO A 86 11.89 -17.74 13.88
C PRO A 86 11.82 -16.29 14.39
N TYR A 87 12.05 -15.31 13.52
CA TYR A 87 12.10 -13.88 13.85
C TYR A 87 10.82 -13.14 13.47
N ILE A 88 10.08 -13.67 12.49
CA ILE A 88 8.85 -13.08 11.94
C ILE A 88 7.74 -14.12 12.03
N ASN A 89 6.93 -14.03 13.09
CA ASN A 89 5.74 -14.85 13.26
C ASN A 89 4.51 -14.09 12.75
N ALA A 90 4.37 -13.97 11.44
CA ALA A 90 3.12 -13.53 10.83
C ALA A 90 2.11 -14.68 10.90
N ASP A 91 0.92 -14.43 11.45
CA ASP A 91 -0.15 -15.41 11.44
C ASP A 91 -0.76 -15.54 10.02
N THR A 92 -1.58 -16.57 9.82
CA THR A 92 -2.22 -16.82 8.52
C THR A 92 -3.08 -15.64 8.06
N VAL A 93 -3.69 -14.91 9.01
CA VAL A 93 -4.56 -13.76 8.72
C VAL A 93 -3.74 -12.58 8.20
N ILE A 94 -2.64 -12.23 8.87
CA ILE A 94 -1.71 -11.17 8.45
C ILE A 94 -1.11 -11.50 7.09
N LEU A 95 -0.70 -12.75 6.85
CA LEU A 95 -0.20 -13.17 5.53
C LEU A 95 -1.26 -13.00 4.43
N ALA A 96 -2.51 -13.38 4.70
CA ALA A 96 -3.61 -13.20 3.76
C ALA A 96 -3.89 -11.70 3.50
N LEU A 97 -3.79 -10.86 4.52
CA LEU A 97 -3.93 -9.40 4.39
C LEU A 97 -2.77 -8.81 3.57
N MET A 98 -1.53 -9.20 3.82
CA MET A 98 -0.38 -8.77 3.01
C MET A 98 -0.55 -9.14 1.54
N ALA A 99 -1.00 -10.37 1.25
CA ALA A 99 -1.28 -10.82 -0.12
C ALA A 99 -2.42 -10.04 -0.78
N LEU A 100 -3.49 -9.75 -0.04
CA LEU A 100 -4.60 -8.91 -0.50
C LEU A 100 -4.12 -7.49 -0.82
N LEU A 101 -3.36 -6.87 0.08
CA LEU A 101 -2.84 -5.52 -0.09
C LEU A 101 -1.88 -5.43 -1.28
N LEU A 102 -1.02 -6.44 -1.47
CA LEU A 102 -0.20 -6.58 -2.67
C LEU A 102 -1.08 -6.65 -3.93
N MET A 103 -2.08 -7.52 -3.97
CA MET A 103 -2.98 -7.65 -5.13
C MET A 103 -3.69 -6.33 -5.45
N LEU A 104 -4.24 -5.65 -4.44
CA LEU A 104 -4.91 -4.36 -4.61
C LEU A 104 -3.94 -3.29 -5.11
N SER A 105 -2.70 -3.27 -4.61
CA SER A 105 -1.68 -2.31 -5.06
C SER A 105 -1.30 -2.53 -6.54
N VAL A 106 -1.20 -3.78 -6.98
CA VAL A 106 -0.94 -4.14 -8.38
C VAL A 106 -2.11 -3.73 -9.28
N ILE A 107 -3.36 -3.97 -8.85
CA ILE A 107 -4.56 -3.50 -9.56
C ILE A 107 -4.57 -1.97 -9.63
N GLY A 108 -4.25 -1.29 -8.53
CA GLY A 108 -4.12 0.17 -8.46
C GLY A 108 -3.08 0.70 -9.45
N LEU A 109 -1.91 0.06 -9.52
CA LEU A 109 -0.83 0.40 -10.44
C LEU A 109 -1.27 0.24 -11.90
N PHE A 110 -1.82 -0.92 -12.28
CA PHE A 110 -2.24 -1.17 -13.66
C PHE A 110 -3.38 -0.26 -14.10
N THR A 111 -4.31 0.07 -13.20
CA THR A 111 -5.40 1.01 -13.50
C THR A 111 -4.91 2.44 -13.64
N ALA A 112 -3.91 2.87 -12.87
CA ALA A 112 -3.22 4.15 -13.04
C ALA A 112 -2.42 4.18 -14.35
N PHE A 113 -1.65 3.13 -14.63
CA PHE A 113 -0.84 3.01 -15.84
C PHE A 113 -1.71 3.06 -17.11
N LYS A 114 -2.82 2.32 -17.17
CA LYS A 114 -3.74 2.36 -18.32
C LYS A 114 -4.45 3.71 -18.48
N ALA A 115 -4.52 4.52 -17.43
CA ALA A 115 -5.07 5.86 -17.49
C ALA A 115 -4.03 6.90 -17.94
N LEU A 116 -2.74 6.56 -17.95
CA LEU A 116 -1.68 7.35 -18.56
C LEU A 116 -1.85 7.28 -20.08
N LYS A 117 -2.36 8.35 -20.68
CA LYS A 117 -2.38 8.51 -22.14
C LYS A 117 -0.97 8.91 -22.57
N LEU A 118 -0.18 7.94 -23.02
CA LEU A 118 1.03 8.21 -23.80
C LEU A 118 0.64 8.66 -25.22
#